data_AF-A0A3L6N0U0-F1
#
_entry.id   AF-A0A3L6N0U0-F1
#
_cell.length_a   1.000
_cell.length_b   1.000
_cell.length_c   1.000
_cell.angle_alpha   90.00
_cell.angle_beta   90.00
_cell.angle_gamma   90.00
#
_symmetry.space_group_name_H-M   'P 1'
#
loop_
_entity.id
_entity.type
_entity.pdbx_description
1 polymer ?
#
loop_
_entity_poly.entity_id
_entity_poly.type
_entity_poly.pdbx_seq_one_letter_code
_entity_poly.pdbx_strand_id
1 'polypeptide(L)'
;MTSTKPSCSLCDVSFDNSQEHRVHAKSEAHVQALRNRAAASGLIEQPTEDSDTFSHTSNDPEDERSSTDDETGDENETSGSAIPEFDSTKCIICTHNDESFDKSLIHMETAHGLRIPFRDHLIVDLETVIWYLYFLVATYRECIYCGTRRRTVEGIQQHMRDKGHCRIELTDEMQEFYDLEGLKAHGRENAVSVDNESLRLSSGKILSHRDAPTTKPRRTSPQEETQENRVPLPSHAASDALTARDKKDAALASQLARLSVKDQQSLMHLTSSEQRSFLLQRKKEMDAVRRAERKMRLKTERLSNKTMMTHFKNDVPGRSNG
;
A
#
# COMPACT_ATOMS: atom_id res chain seq x y z
N MET A 1 -10.39 3.35 44.91
CA MET A 1 -10.51 3.28 43.44
C MET A 1 -11.87 3.84 43.07
N THR A 2 -11.94 5.10 42.64
CA THR A 2 -13.20 5.78 42.32
C THR A 2 -13.58 5.45 40.88
N SER A 3 -14.58 4.58 40.70
CA SER A 3 -15.15 4.24 39.40
C SER A 3 -15.77 5.50 38.77
N THR A 4 -15.23 5.95 37.65
CA THR A 4 -15.69 7.15 36.94
C THR A 4 -16.97 6.79 36.18
N LYS A 5 -18.12 7.33 36.63
CA LYS A 5 -19.41 7.07 36.01
C LYS A 5 -19.50 7.75 34.62
N PRO A 6 -19.91 7.05 33.56
CA PRO A 6 -20.07 7.64 32.23
C PRO A 6 -21.20 8.67 32.24
N SER A 7 -20.97 9.85 31.67
CA SER A 7 -21.96 10.93 31.58
C SER A 7 -21.96 11.58 30.21
N CYS A 8 -23.12 12.08 29.80
CA CYS A 8 -23.34 12.74 28.53
C CYS A 8 -23.39 14.26 28.73
N SER A 9 -22.43 15.00 28.16
CA SER A 9 -22.33 16.48 28.27
C SER A 9 -23.30 17.25 27.36
N LEU A 10 -24.03 16.54 26.48
CA LEU A 10 -25.06 17.16 25.63
C LEU A 10 -26.44 17.18 26.30
N CYS A 11 -26.69 16.22 27.20
CA CYS A 11 -27.95 16.08 27.92
C CYS A 11 -27.78 16.25 29.43
N ASP A 12 -26.54 16.47 29.92
CA ASP A 12 -26.15 16.56 31.32
C ASP A 12 -26.68 15.41 32.21
N VAL A 13 -26.70 14.20 31.66
CA VAL A 13 -27.14 12.98 32.37
C VAL A 13 -25.94 12.09 32.70
N SER A 14 -25.82 11.68 33.97
CA SER A 14 -24.84 10.69 34.43
C SER A 14 -25.46 9.31 34.56
N PHE A 15 -24.76 8.28 34.08
CA PHE A 15 -25.23 6.89 34.08
C PHE A 15 -24.40 6.04 35.03
N ASP A 16 -25.03 5.06 35.65
CA ASP A 16 -24.35 4.13 36.56
C ASP A 16 -23.60 3.02 35.80
N ASN A 17 -23.99 2.75 34.54
CA ASN A 17 -23.38 1.73 33.71
C ASN A 17 -23.09 2.22 32.28
N SER A 18 -22.01 1.72 31.68
CA SER A 18 -21.60 2.07 30.30
C SER A 18 -22.62 1.64 29.25
N GLN A 19 -23.34 0.54 29.52
CA GLN A 19 -24.37 0.04 28.61
C GLN A 19 -25.59 0.98 28.54
N GLU A 20 -25.98 1.60 29.66
CA GLU A 20 -27.07 2.58 29.71
C GLU A 20 -26.70 3.87 29.00
N HIS A 21 -25.44 4.32 29.14
CA HIS A 21 -24.92 5.46 28.38
C HIS A 21 -24.99 5.21 26.86
N ARG A 22 -24.69 3.98 26.40
CA ARG A 22 -24.80 3.61 24.98
C ARG A 22 -26.24 3.55 24.49
N VAL A 23 -27.19 3.15 25.32
CA VAL A 23 -28.63 3.19 24.99
C VAL A 23 -29.11 4.64 24.94
N HIS A 24 -28.71 5.47 25.90
CA HIS A 24 -29.02 6.91 25.91
C HIS A 24 -28.50 7.63 24.66
N ALA A 25 -27.26 7.39 24.25
CA ALA A 25 -26.69 7.98 23.04
C ALA A 25 -27.44 7.60 21.76
N LYS A 26 -28.18 6.48 21.78
CA LYS A 26 -29.03 6.02 20.65
C LYS A 26 -30.48 6.45 20.77
N SER A 27 -30.90 7.03 21.90
CA SER A 27 -32.27 7.45 22.11
C SER A 27 -32.62 8.64 21.20
N GLU A 28 -33.86 8.67 20.71
CA GLU A 28 -34.33 9.72 19.80
C GLU A 28 -34.21 11.12 20.42
N ALA A 29 -34.38 11.24 21.75
CA ALA A 29 -34.19 12.48 22.48
C ALA A 29 -32.74 13.00 22.41
N HIS A 30 -31.74 12.12 22.54
CA HIS A 30 -30.33 12.49 22.43
C HIS A 30 -29.97 12.89 20.98
N VAL A 31 -30.47 12.14 19.99
CA VAL A 31 -30.25 12.42 18.57
C VAL A 31 -30.92 13.74 18.16
N GLN A 32 -32.12 14.04 18.66
CA GLN A 32 -32.79 15.32 18.42
C GLN A 32 -32.07 16.48 19.10
N ALA A 33 -31.59 16.32 20.34
CA ALA A 33 -30.77 17.34 21.01
C ALA A 33 -29.47 17.63 20.24
N LEU A 34 -28.83 16.59 19.70
CA LEU A 34 -27.64 16.71 18.86
C LEU A 34 -27.95 17.45 17.54
N ARG A 35 -29.06 17.11 16.88
CA ARG A 35 -29.53 17.80 15.66
C ARG A 35 -29.87 19.27 15.91
N ASN A 36 -30.53 19.58 17.02
CA ASN A 36 -30.88 20.96 17.38
C ASN A 36 -29.63 21.79 17.71
N ARG A 37 -28.61 21.18 18.34
CA ARG A 37 -27.32 21.84 18.58
C ARG A 37 -26.55 22.07 17.27
N ALA A 38 -26.62 21.13 16.33
CA ALA A 38 -26.03 21.28 14.99
C ALA A 38 -26.73 22.40 14.19
N ALA A 39 -28.06 22.48 14.28
CA ALA A 39 -28.85 23.56 13.67
C ALA A 39 -28.55 24.93 14.30
N ALA A 40 -28.44 25.02 15.64
CA ALA A 40 -28.08 26.24 16.34
C ALA A 40 -26.64 26.72 16.06
N SER A 41 -25.75 25.81 15.62
CA SER A 41 -24.40 26.16 15.16
C SER A 41 -24.34 26.65 13.70
N GLY A 42 -25.48 26.78 13.02
CA GLY A 42 -25.55 27.33 11.66
C GLY A 42 -25.04 26.42 10.55
N LEU A 43 -24.88 25.12 10.83
CA LEU A 43 -24.35 24.13 9.87
C LEU A 43 -25.44 23.43 9.05
N ILE A 44 -26.73 23.58 9.40
CA ILE A 44 -27.86 22.92 8.74
C ILE A 44 -29.13 23.79 8.89
N GLU A 45 -29.75 24.22 7.78
CA GLU A 45 -31.11 24.80 7.78
C GLU A 45 -32.17 23.69 7.71
N GLN A 46 -33.25 23.86 8.48
CA GLN A 46 -34.35 22.89 8.55
C GLN A 46 -35.24 22.94 7.30
N PRO A 47 -35.74 21.79 6.79
CA PRO A 47 -36.81 21.79 5.81
C PRO A 47 -38.16 22.01 6.52
N THR A 48 -38.91 23.02 6.10
CA THR A 48 -40.34 23.13 6.39
C THR A 48 -41.12 22.25 5.42
N GLU A 49 -41.98 21.41 5.97
CA GLU A 49 -42.97 20.60 5.25
C GLU A 49 -43.99 21.54 4.60
N ASP A 50 -44.28 21.39 3.29
CA ASP A 50 -45.63 21.56 2.72
C ASP A 50 -45.72 21.30 1.19
N SER A 51 -46.70 20.45 0.85
CA SER A 51 -47.60 20.48 -0.31
C SER A 51 -47.14 20.04 -1.73
N ASP A 52 -47.77 18.94 -2.17
CA ASP A 52 -48.05 18.57 -3.57
C ASP A 52 -48.60 19.73 -4.43
N THR A 53 -48.37 19.71 -5.77
CA THR A 53 -49.38 19.84 -6.87
C THR A 53 -48.74 19.99 -8.27
N PHE A 54 -48.90 18.95 -9.11
CA PHE A 54 -49.16 18.89 -10.58
C PHE A 54 -48.87 20.06 -11.58
N SER A 55 -48.03 19.73 -12.59
CA SER A 55 -48.26 19.75 -14.07
C SER A 55 -48.16 21.00 -15.00
N HIS A 56 -47.80 20.67 -16.27
CA HIS A 56 -47.92 21.36 -17.57
C HIS A 56 -46.74 22.24 -18.06
N THR A 57 -45.86 21.77 -18.99
CA THR A 57 -45.91 21.60 -20.48
C THR A 57 -45.56 22.84 -21.33
N SER A 58 -44.50 22.65 -22.14
CA SER A 58 -44.30 22.99 -23.58
C SER A 58 -43.81 24.37 -24.10
N ASN A 59 -42.73 24.27 -24.89
CA ASN A 59 -42.38 24.93 -26.17
C ASN A 59 -41.41 26.15 -26.22
N ASP A 60 -40.27 25.89 -26.90
CA ASP A 60 -39.33 26.75 -27.68
C ASP A 60 -40.03 27.62 -28.75
N PRO A 61 -39.38 28.64 -29.44
CA PRO A 61 -38.03 28.58 -30.05
C PRO A 61 -37.16 29.89 -30.21
N GLU A 62 -35.87 29.66 -30.53
CA GLU A 62 -34.89 30.35 -31.43
C GLU A 62 -34.65 31.88 -31.43
N ASP A 63 -33.38 32.34 -31.29
CA ASP A 63 -32.59 33.11 -32.32
C ASP A 63 -31.11 33.37 -31.87
N GLU A 64 -30.23 33.58 -32.86
CA GLU A 64 -28.77 33.62 -32.83
C GLU A 64 -28.08 34.93 -32.39
N ARG A 65 -26.81 34.84 -31.91
CA ARG A 65 -25.56 35.44 -32.51
C ARG A 65 -24.47 35.83 -31.48
N SER A 66 -23.24 35.42 -31.81
CA SER A 66 -21.91 36.09 -31.68
C SER A 66 -21.24 36.34 -30.31
N SER A 67 -20.13 35.61 -30.14
CA SER A 67 -18.82 35.89 -29.50
C SER A 67 -18.57 37.19 -28.70
N THR A 68 -18.14 37.03 -27.44
CA THR A 68 -16.90 37.64 -26.89
C THR A 68 -16.43 36.90 -25.61
N ASP A 69 -15.13 37.00 -25.37
CA ASP A 69 -14.30 36.42 -24.30
C ASP A 69 -14.56 37.02 -22.90
N ASP A 70 -14.01 36.36 -21.88
CA ASP A 70 -13.70 36.80 -20.50
C ASP A 70 -14.40 36.10 -19.33
N GLU A 71 -13.61 35.92 -18.27
CA GLU A 71 -13.76 35.05 -17.11
C GLU A 71 -14.86 35.47 -16.10
N THR A 72 -15.06 34.57 -15.12
CA THR A 72 -15.64 34.74 -13.76
C THR A 72 -17.09 34.31 -13.55
N GLY A 73 -17.28 33.51 -12.48
CA GLY A 73 -18.58 33.16 -11.88
C GLY A 73 -19.48 32.34 -12.81
N ASP A 74 -20.43 31.52 -12.40
CA ASP A 74 -21.12 31.45 -11.13
C ASP A 74 -22.07 30.22 -11.21
N GLU A 75 -22.62 29.84 -10.05
CA GLU A 75 -23.94 29.19 -9.85
C GLU A 75 -24.19 27.78 -10.39
N ASN A 76 -24.16 26.84 -9.44
CA ASN A 76 -25.35 26.05 -9.07
C ASN A 76 -26.23 25.49 -10.20
N GLU A 77 -25.79 24.36 -10.76
CA GLU A 77 -26.71 23.38 -11.34
C GLU A 77 -26.96 22.30 -10.26
N THR A 78 -27.90 22.60 -9.36
CA THR A 78 -28.58 21.62 -8.50
C THR A 78 -29.25 20.58 -9.39
N SER A 79 -28.50 19.55 -9.75
CA SER A 79 -29.06 18.28 -10.16
C SER A 79 -29.38 17.52 -8.88
N GLY A 80 -30.63 17.63 -8.42
CA GLY A 80 -31.22 16.71 -7.46
C GLY A 80 -31.16 15.30 -8.03
N SER A 81 -30.03 14.63 -7.84
CA SER A 81 -29.82 13.27 -8.26
C SER A 81 -29.93 12.42 -7.01
N ALA A 82 -31.00 11.62 -6.95
CA ALA A 82 -31.14 10.54 -5.98
C ALA A 82 -29.77 9.89 -5.72
N ILE A 83 -29.41 9.76 -4.44
CA ILE A 83 -28.18 9.05 -4.04
C ILE A 83 -28.24 7.71 -4.77
N PRO A 84 -27.28 7.42 -5.67
CA PRO A 84 -27.33 6.19 -6.44
C PRO A 84 -27.36 5.03 -5.45
N GLU A 85 -28.41 4.23 -5.49
CA GLU A 85 -28.52 3.04 -4.64
C GLU A 85 -27.31 2.16 -4.93
N PHE A 86 -26.49 1.95 -3.91
CA PHE A 86 -25.27 1.16 -4.06
C PHE A 86 -25.68 -0.30 -4.20
N ASP A 87 -25.32 -0.86 -5.34
CA ASP A 87 -25.48 -2.28 -5.60
C ASP A 87 -24.11 -2.93 -5.49
N SER A 88 -23.91 -3.71 -4.43
CA SER A 88 -22.63 -4.39 -4.16
C SER A 88 -22.28 -5.43 -5.24
N THR A 89 -23.23 -5.84 -6.07
CA THR A 89 -22.99 -6.77 -7.18
C THR A 89 -22.42 -6.11 -8.43
N LYS A 90 -22.54 -4.78 -8.56
CA LYS A 90 -22.09 -4.04 -9.75
C LYS A 90 -20.63 -3.58 -9.62
N CYS A 91 -19.91 -3.61 -10.73
CA CYS A 91 -18.57 -3.03 -10.80
C CYS A 91 -18.63 -1.50 -10.78
N ILE A 92 -17.77 -0.85 -9.98
CA ILE A 92 -17.72 0.62 -9.91
C ILE A 92 -17.02 1.27 -11.13
N ILE A 93 -16.25 0.48 -11.90
CA ILE A 93 -15.36 0.95 -12.98
C ILE A 93 -15.92 0.63 -14.37
N CYS A 94 -16.76 -0.41 -14.49
CA CYS A 94 -17.35 -0.82 -15.76
C CYS A 94 -18.80 -1.25 -15.59
N THR A 95 -19.46 -1.62 -16.68
CA THR A 95 -20.87 -2.04 -16.70
C THR A 95 -21.06 -3.53 -16.35
N HIS A 96 -20.05 -4.20 -15.78
CA HIS A 96 -20.15 -5.60 -15.38
C HIS A 96 -20.99 -5.73 -14.10
N ASN A 97 -21.83 -6.77 -14.06
CA ASN A 97 -22.61 -7.13 -12.89
C ASN A 97 -22.36 -8.61 -12.58
N ASP A 98 -22.13 -8.91 -11.30
CA ASP A 98 -21.84 -10.25 -10.83
C ASP A 98 -23.00 -10.82 -9.98
N GLU A 99 -22.93 -12.10 -9.65
CA GLU A 99 -23.96 -12.76 -8.81
C GLU A 99 -23.73 -12.53 -7.31
N SER A 100 -22.50 -12.18 -6.91
CA SER A 100 -22.13 -11.96 -5.51
C SER A 100 -21.07 -10.87 -5.38
N PHE A 101 -21.04 -10.21 -4.22
CA PHE A 101 -20.05 -9.19 -3.89
C PHE A 101 -18.60 -9.70 -3.99
N ASP A 102 -18.33 -10.93 -3.53
CA ASP A 102 -16.98 -11.50 -3.62
C ASP A 102 -16.51 -11.67 -5.07
N LYS A 103 -17.42 -12.03 -5.99
CA LYS A 103 -17.11 -12.13 -7.42
C LYS A 103 -16.87 -10.75 -8.03
N SER A 104 -17.68 -9.75 -7.66
CA SER A 104 -17.51 -8.37 -8.13
C SER A 104 -16.17 -7.79 -7.66
N LEU A 105 -15.74 -8.09 -6.43
CA LEU A 105 -14.41 -7.75 -5.91
C LEU A 105 -13.29 -8.40 -6.72
N ILE A 106 -13.38 -9.71 -6.99
CA ILE A 106 -12.37 -10.43 -7.80
C ILE A 106 -12.31 -9.85 -9.21
N HIS A 107 -13.45 -9.51 -9.81
CA HIS A 107 -13.51 -8.82 -11.10
C HIS A 107 -12.79 -7.47 -11.04
N MET A 108 -13.10 -6.64 -10.03
CA MET A 108 -12.46 -5.35 -9.83
C MET A 108 -10.93 -5.47 -9.66
N GLU A 109 -10.46 -6.48 -8.94
CA GLU A 109 -9.01 -6.75 -8.78
C GLU A 109 -8.34 -7.23 -10.06
N THR A 110 -8.97 -8.14 -10.80
CA THR A 110 -8.33 -8.82 -11.94
C THR A 110 -8.47 -8.07 -13.25
N ALA A 111 -9.64 -7.51 -13.54
CA ALA A 111 -9.92 -6.79 -14.78
C ALA A 111 -9.45 -5.34 -14.72
N HIS A 112 -9.54 -4.71 -13.55
CA HIS A 112 -9.24 -3.27 -13.40
C HIS A 112 -8.04 -2.99 -12.52
N GLY A 113 -7.50 -3.98 -11.80
CA GLY A 113 -6.38 -3.76 -10.88
C GLY A 113 -6.76 -2.95 -9.64
N LEU A 114 -8.05 -2.89 -9.29
CA LEU A 114 -8.55 -2.23 -8.09
C LEU A 114 -8.20 -3.08 -6.86
N ARG A 115 -7.11 -2.73 -6.19
CA ARG A 115 -6.62 -3.44 -5.02
C ARG A 115 -6.71 -2.57 -3.78
N ILE A 116 -7.46 -3.03 -2.78
CA ILE A 116 -7.54 -2.43 -1.46
C ILE A 116 -6.25 -2.76 -0.68
N PRO A 117 -5.44 -1.77 -0.28
CA PRO A 117 -4.25 -1.98 0.55
C PRO A 117 -4.60 -2.58 1.91
N PHE A 118 -3.66 -3.32 2.52
CA PHE A 118 -3.71 -3.74 3.93
C PHE A 118 -5.06 -4.31 4.41
N ARG A 119 -5.61 -5.32 3.70
CA ARG A 119 -6.93 -5.90 4.00
C ARG A 119 -7.11 -6.36 5.46
N ASP A 120 -6.05 -6.85 6.07
CA ASP A 120 -6.06 -7.38 7.43
C ASP A 120 -6.14 -6.29 8.52
N HIS A 121 -6.01 -5.01 8.13
CA HIS A 121 -6.01 -3.86 9.05
C HIS A 121 -7.17 -2.89 8.80
N LEU A 122 -8.21 -3.29 8.06
CA LEU A 122 -9.43 -2.49 7.99
C LEU A 122 -10.20 -2.57 9.30
N ILE A 123 -10.65 -1.41 9.80
CA ILE A 123 -11.58 -1.32 10.94
C ILE A 123 -13.02 -1.62 10.48
N VAL A 124 -13.28 -1.42 9.20
CA VAL A 124 -14.61 -1.48 8.58
C VAL A 124 -14.69 -2.63 7.58
N ASP A 125 -15.90 -3.14 7.34
CA ASP A 125 -16.14 -4.15 6.31
C ASP A 125 -15.73 -3.65 4.91
N LEU A 126 -15.30 -4.60 4.07
CA LEU A 126 -14.88 -4.34 2.68
C LEU A 126 -15.99 -3.68 1.85
N GLU A 127 -17.25 -4.04 2.14
CA GLU A 127 -18.41 -3.47 1.45
C GLU A 127 -18.51 -1.96 1.67
N THR A 128 -18.24 -1.48 2.88
CA THR A 128 -18.27 -0.04 3.19
C THR A 128 -17.16 0.73 2.47
N VAL A 129 -15.98 0.11 2.31
CA VAL A 129 -14.89 0.73 1.54
C VAL A 129 -15.27 0.82 0.06
N ILE A 130 -15.83 -0.24 -0.52
CA ILE A 130 -16.31 -0.20 -1.91
C ILE A 130 -17.46 0.80 -2.07
N TRP A 131 -18.36 0.89 -1.10
CA TRP A 131 -19.44 1.88 -1.08
C TRP A 131 -18.90 3.31 -1.13
N TYR A 132 -17.87 3.62 -0.32
CA TYR A 132 -17.22 4.93 -0.36
C TYR A 132 -16.57 5.20 -1.73
N LEU A 133 -15.85 4.23 -2.30
CA LEU A 133 -15.24 4.39 -3.62
C LEU A 133 -16.30 4.57 -4.72
N TYR A 134 -17.42 3.85 -4.62
CA TYR A 134 -18.56 4.04 -5.49
C TYR A 134 -19.11 5.46 -5.37
N PHE A 135 -19.23 5.99 -4.15
CA PHE A 135 -19.68 7.36 -3.93
C PHE A 135 -18.76 8.40 -4.58
N LEU A 136 -17.44 8.20 -4.53
CA LEU A 136 -16.47 9.05 -5.22
C LEU A 136 -16.66 9.01 -6.75
N VAL A 137 -16.85 7.82 -7.33
CA VAL A 137 -16.94 7.65 -8.78
C VAL A 137 -18.32 8.04 -9.33
N ALA A 138 -19.40 7.63 -8.68
CA ALA A 138 -20.77 7.83 -9.15
C ALA A 138 -21.32 9.22 -8.79
N THR A 139 -21.12 9.66 -7.54
CA THR A 139 -21.67 10.92 -7.04
C THR A 139 -20.73 12.09 -7.34
N TYR A 140 -19.48 12.01 -6.91
CA TYR A 140 -18.51 13.11 -7.11
C TYR A 140 -17.88 13.11 -8.50
N ARG A 141 -18.04 12.03 -9.27
CA ARG A 141 -17.47 11.86 -10.62
C ARG A 141 -15.97 12.13 -10.64
N GLU A 142 -15.30 11.70 -9.58
CA GLU A 142 -13.92 11.99 -9.28
C GLU A 142 -13.05 10.74 -9.41
N CYS A 143 -11.83 10.92 -9.92
CA CYS A 143 -10.88 9.82 -10.04
C CYS A 143 -10.27 9.50 -8.67
N ILE A 144 -10.37 8.23 -8.24
CA ILE A 144 -9.80 7.72 -6.98
C ILE A 144 -8.28 7.97 -6.88
N TYR A 145 -7.58 8.04 -8.02
CA TYR A 145 -6.12 8.20 -8.05
C TYR A 145 -5.68 9.66 -8.22
N CYS A 146 -6.17 10.36 -9.24
CA CYS A 146 -5.67 11.69 -9.61
C CYS A 146 -6.59 12.84 -9.25
N GLY A 147 -7.74 12.60 -8.60
CA GLY A 147 -8.68 13.64 -8.18
C GLY A 147 -9.35 14.42 -9.32
N THR A 148 -9.14 14.02 -10.59
CA THR A 148 -9.74 14.75 -11.71
C THR A 148 -11.22 14.43 -11.80
N ARG A 149 -12.05 15.47 -11.91
CA ARG A 149 -13.50 15.33 -12.08
C ARG A 149 -13.91 15.31 -13.55
N ARG A 150 -15.00 14.59 -13.84
CA ARG A 150 -15.62 14.54 -15.17
C ARG A 150 -17.11 14.87 -15.08
N ARG A 151 -17.69 15.29 -16.21
CA ARG A 151 -19.11 15.66 -16.28
C ARG A 151 -20.03 14.45 -16.19
N THR A 152 -19.60 13.28 -16.66
CA THR A 152 -20.41 12.06 -16.69
C THR A 152 -19.73 10.91 -15.95
N VAL A 153 -20.52 9.99 -15.39
CA VAL A 153 -20.02 8.77 -14.72
C VAL A 153 -19.26 7.88 -15.71
N GLU A 154 -19.79 7.73 -16.92
CA GLU A 154 -19.12 7.00 -18.00
C GLU A 154 -17.77 7.63 -18.36
N GLY A 155 -17.69 8.97 -18.35
CA GLY A 155 -16.46 9.71 -18.63
C GLY A 155 -15.38 9.49 -17.57
N ILE A 156 -15.75 9.40 -16.29
CA ILE A 156 -14.78 9.07 -15.25
C ILE A 156 -14.37 7.60 -15.29
N GLN A 157 -15.32 6.68 -15.53
CA GLN A 157 -15.03 5.26 -15.69
C GLN A 157 -14.11 4.98 -16.89
N GLN A 158 -14.32 5.67 -18.01
CA GLN A 158 -13.42 5.58 -19.17
C GLN A 158 -12.05 6.16 -18.85
N HIS A 159 -11.99 7.32 -18.19
CA HIS A 159 -10.73 7.91 -17.75
C HIS A 159 -9.92 6.96 -16.85
N MET A 160 -10.58 6.30 -15.90
CA MET A 160 -9.95 5.34 -14.99
C MET A 160 -9.42 4.11 -15.73
N ARG A 161 -10.18 3.58 -16.70
CA ARG A 161 -9.77 2.44 -17.53
C ARG A 161 -8.61 2.78 -18.47
N ASP A 162 -8.67 3.92 -19.15
CA ASP A 162 -7.67 4.32 -20.16
C ASP A 162 -6.31 4.61 -19.53
N LYS A 163 -6.30 5.22 -18.33
CA LYS A 163 -5.05 5.54 -17.61
C LYS A 163 -4.61 4.47 -16.61
N GLY A 164 -5.47 3.50 -16.30
CA GLY A 164 -5.23 2.53 -15.22
C GLY A 164 -5.23 3.15 -13.83
N HIS A 165 -6.04 4.20 -13.62
CA HIS A 165 -6.18 4.92 -12.35
C HIS A 165 -7.18 4.22 -11.41
N CYS A 166 -6.95 2.93 -11.19
CA CYS A 166 -7.80 2.10 -10.35
C CYS A 166 -7.08 1.71 -9.04
N ARG A 167 -5.91 2.29 -8.75
CA ARG A 167 -5.17 1.98 -7.52
C ARG A 167 -5.59 2.96 -6.44
N ILE A 168 -5.83 2.43 -5.24
CA ILE A 168 -6.18 3.23 -4.07
C ILE A 168 -4.86 3.68 -3.42
N GLU A 169 -4.66 5.00 -3.35
CA GLU A 169 -3.63 5.60 -2.52
C GLU A 169 -4.19 5.88 -1.13
N LEU A 170 -3.34 5.76 -0.11
CA LEU A 170 -3.75 5.98 1.28
C LEU A 170 -3.74 7.49 1.57
N THR A 171 -4.79 8.18 1.14
CA THR A 171 -5.05 9.59 1.46
C THR A 171 -5.54 9.73 2.90
N ASP A 172 -5.50 10.94 3.45
CA ASP A 172 -5.92 11.23 4.84
C ASP A 172 -7.37 10.75 5.11
N GLU A 173 -8.28 10.94 4.15
CA GLU A 173 -9.66 10.47 4.24
C GLU A 173 -9.76 8.93 4.23
N MET A 174 -8.93 8.27 3.41
CA MET A 174 -8.91 6.81 3.36
C MET A 174 -8.27 6.20 4.59
N GLN A 175 -7.45 6.96 5.30
CA GLN A 175 -6.75 6.53 6.49
C GLN A 175 -7.70 6.22 7.65
N GLU A 176 -8.86 6.87 7.71
CA GLU A 176 -9.88 6.67 8.76
C GLU A 176 -10.49 5.26 8.75
N PHE A 177 -10.42 4.55 7.62
CA PHE A 177 -10.92 3.18 7.48
C PHE A 177 -9.93 2.12 7.99
N TYR A 178 -8.70 2.51 8.34
CA TYR A 178 -7.61 1.61 8.73
C TYR A 178 -7.17 1.79 10.18
N ASP A 179 -6.80 0.68 10.81
CA ASP A 179 -6.14 0.70 12.12
C ASP A 179 -4.67 1.09 11.95
N LEU A 180 -4.41 2.38 12.08
CA LEU A 180 -3.07 2.95 12.02
C LEU A 180 -2.19 2.57 13.20
N GLU A 181 -2.77 2.26 14.36
CA GLU A 181 -2.00 1.84 15.52
C GLU A 181 -1.45 0.42 15.28
N GLY A 182 -2.28 -0.49 14.76
CA GLY A 182 -1.86 -1.80 14.31
C GLY A 182 -0.78 -1.76 13.21
N LEU A 183 -0.94 -0.86 12.23
CA LEU A 183 0.04 -0.72 11.14
C LEU A 183 1.39 -0.16 11.61
N LYS A 184 1.37 0.80 12.55
CA LYS A 184 2.58 1.39 13.15
C LYS A 184 3.28 0.45 14.11
N ALA A 185 2.55 -0.39 14.84
CA ALA A 185 3.11 -1.40 15.72
C ALA A 185 4.00 -2.39 14.94
N HIS A 186 3.52 -2.87 13.79
CA HIS A 186 4.30 -3.72 12.90
C HIS A 186 5.51 -3.05 12.25
N GLY A 187 5.48 -1.73 12.06
CA GLY A 187 6.61 -0.96 11.52
C GLY A 187 7.72 -0.69 12.54
N ARG A 188 7.36 -0.35 13.79
CA ARG A 188 8.32 0.10 14.83
C ARG A 188 9.07 -1.04 15.51
N GLU A 189 8.51 -2.24 15.54
CA GLU A 189 9.20 -3.42 16.09
C GLU A 189 10.39 -3.90 15.22
N ASN A 190 10.49 -3.41 13.99
CA ASN A 190 11.44 -3.92 13.00
C ASN A 190 12.72 -3.09 12.82
N ALA A 191 12.85 -1.93 13.46
CA ALA A 191 14.02 -1.07 13.32
C ALA A 191 14.34 -0.32 14.61
N VAL A 192 15.49 -0.63 15.21
CA VAL A 192 16.07 0.13 16.32
C VAL A 192 17.19 1.00 15.76
N SER A 193 17.06 2.32 15.92
CA SER A 193 18.14 3.25 15.62
C SER A 193 19.29 2.99 16.60
N VAL A 194 20.47 2.64 16.08
CA VAL A 194 21.66 2.43 16.91
C VAL A 194 22.48 3.72 16.98
N ASP A 195 22.59 4.45 15.86
CA ASP A 195 23.29 5.74 15.71
C ASP A 195 22.63 6.59 14.61
N ASN A 196 22.88 7.92 14.56
CA ASN A 196 22.30 8.84 13.56
C ASN A 196 22.53 8.44 12.08
N GLU A 197 23.54 7.59 11.79
CA GLU A 197 23.90 7.12 10.44
C GLU A 197 23.73 5.61 10.24
N SER A 198 23.21 4.87 11.24
CA SER A 198 23.03 3.42 11.10
C SER A 198 21.77 2.88 11.79
N LEU A 199 21.04 2.05 11.03
CA LEU A 199 19.76 1.46 11.43
C LEU A 199 19.92 -0.05 11.57
N ARG A 200 19.64 -0.58 12.76
CA ARG A 200 19.65 -2.02 13.01
C ARG A 200 18.25 -2.58 12.80
N LEU A 201 18.14 -3.49 11.85
CA LEU A 201 16.91 -4.23 11.58
C LEU A 201 16.66 -5.26 12.69
N SER A 202 15.41 -5.67 12.88
CA SER A 202 15.00 -6.80 13.74
C SER A 202 15.71 -8.11 13.37
N SER A 203 16.10 -8.25 12.10
CA SER A 203 16.97 -9.34 11.61
C SER A 203 18.42 -9.30 12.14
N GLY A 204 18.78 -8.30 12.94
CA GLY A 204 20.12 -8.08 13.49
C GLY A 204 21.11 -7.41 12.53
N LYS A 205 20.74 -7.19 11.26
CA LYS A 205 21.58 -6.54 10.25
C LYS A 205 21.62 -5.02 10.46
N ILE A 206 22.81 -4.43 10.36
CA ILE A 206 23.01 -2.98 10.43
C ILE A 206 23.07 -2.42 9.01
N LEU A 207 22.15 -1.51 8.70
CA LEU A 207 22.11 -0.72 7.47
C LEU A 207 22.76 0.63 7.75
N SER A 208 23.73 1.03 6.92
CA SER A 208 24.32 2.36 6.97
C SER A 208 23.57 3.31 6.04
N HIS A 209 23.42 4.57 6.44
CA HIS A 209 22.81 5.62 5.65
C HIS A 209 23.56 5.81 4.32
N ARG A 210 22.87 6.15 3.23
CA ARG A 210 23.49 6.25 1.89
C ARG A 210 24.56 7.34 1.82
N ASP A 211 24.39 8.39 2.61
CA ASP A 211 25.31 9.52 2.72
C ASP A 211 26.37 9.32 3.81
N ALA A 212 26.31 8.21 4.55
CA ALA A 212 27.36 7.87 5.49
C ALA A 212 28.68 7.75 4.72
N PRO A 213 29.76 8.35 5.20
CA PRO A 213 31.03 8.31 4.52
C PRO A 213 31.40 6.85 4.32
N THR A 214 31.53 6.42 3.05
CA THR A 214 32.04 5.09 2.74
C THR A 214 33.44 5.00 3.32
N THR A 215 33.56 4.45 4.52
CA THR A 215 34.83 4.10 5.12
C THR A 215 35.32 2.89 4.33
N LYS A 216 35.90 3.15 3.15
CA LYS A 216 36.90 2.25 2.60
C LYS A 216 37.89 2.05 3.75
N PRO A 217 38.09 0.82 4.26
CA PRO A 217 38.96 0.63 5.40
C PRO A 217 40.34 1.17 5.01
N ARG A 218 40.69 2.33 5.59
CA ARG A 218 41.99 2.95 5.45
C ARG A 218 42.95 1.97 6.10
N ARG A 219 43.74 1.27 5.29
CA ARG A 219 44.91 0.52 5.75
C ARG A 219 45.88 1.53 6.34
N THR A 220 45.76 1.81 7.63
CA THR A 220 46.85 2.40 8.40
C THR A 220 47.77 1.26 8.81
N SER A 221 48.99 1.26 8.27
CA SER A 221 50.09 0.44 8.73
C SER A 221 50.38 0.74 10.21
N PRO A 222 50.45 -0.27 11.10
CA PRO A 222 50.93 -0.05 12.45
C PRO A 222 52.46 -0.02 12.44
N GLN A 223 53.04 1.09 12.89
CA GLN A 223 54.41 1.10 13.40
C GLN A 223 54.42 0.30 14.71
N GLU A 224 55.39 -0.61 14.80
CA GLU A 224 55.73 -1.40 15.99
C GLU A 224 56.26 -0.47 17.08
N GLU A 225 55.77 -0.60 18.32
CA GLU A 225 56.60 -0.47 19.52
C GLU A 225 56.09 -1.42 20.62
N THR A 226 57.01 -2.27 21.07
CA THR A 226 56.98 -3.17 22.22
C THR A 226 57.10 -2.41 23.55
N GLN A 227 56.31 -2.76 24.58
CA GLN A 227 56.79 -3.16 25.93
C GLN A 227 55.65 -3.26 26.99
N GLU A 228 55.55 -4.47 27.56
CA GLU A 228 55.38 -4.86 28.97
C GLU A 228 54.57 -4.03 30.01
N ASN A 229 53.54 -4.73 30.52
CA ASN A 229 53.12 -4.90 31.93
C ASN A 229 52.22 -3.88 32.67
N ARG A 230 51.26 -4.48 33.42
CA ARG A 230 50.34 -3.99 34.47
C ARG A 230 48.97 -3.38 34.10
N VAL A 231 47.94 -4.12 34.56
CA VAL A 231 46.52 -3.76 34.84
C VAL A 231 46.46 -2.59 35.84
N PRO A 232 45.57 -1.58 35.66
CA PRO A 232 44.16 -1.66 36.08
C PRO A 232 43.12 -1.05 35.12
N LEU A 233 41.95 -1.70 35.04
CA LEU A 233 40.67 -1.11 34.58
C LEU A 233 40.22 0.03 35.54
N PRO A 234 39.29 0.94 35.16
CA PRO A 234 38.26 0.76 34.12
C PRO A 234 37.99 1.99 33.23
N SER A 235 37.34 1.71 32.09
CA SER A 235 36.19 2.45 31.51
C SER A 235 36.27 2.65 29.99
N HIS A 236 35.09 2.55 29.37
CA HIS A 236 34.71 2.97 28.02
C HIS A 236 35.23 2.16 26.81
N ALA A 237 34.28 1.37 26.27
CA ALA A 237 34.00 1.20 24.85
C ALA A 237 35.19 1.22 23.88
N ALA A 238 35.73 0.04 23.58
CA ALA A 238 36.60 -0.17 22.43
C ALA A 238 35.98 -1.20 21.49
N SER A 239 35.77 -0.75 20.26
CA SER A 239 35.28 -1.46 19.08
C SER A 239 35.88 -2.86 18.92
N ASP A 240 35.01 -3.86 18.93
CA ASP A 240 35.32 -5.26 18.64
C ASP A 240 35.54 -5.45 17.13
N ALA A 241 36.67 -4.93 16.63
CA ALA A 241 37.03 -4.99 15.22
C ALA A 241 37.71 -6.33 14.92
N LEU A 242 36.92 -7.37 14.62
CA LEU A 242 37.40 -8.66 14.14
C LEU A 242 38.44 -8.48 13.02
N THR A 243 39.58 -9.15 13.15
CA THR A 243 40.69 -9.03 12.20
C THR A 243 40.26 -9.53 10.81
N ALA A 244 40.99 -9.16 9.77
CA ALA A 244 40.71 -9.64 8.40
C ALA A 244 40.82 -11.17 8.27
N ARG A 245 41.49 -11.84 9.21
CA ARG A 245 41.55 -13.30 9.30
C ARG A 245 40.27 -13.86 9.92
N ASP A 246 39.82 -13.26 11.02
CA ASP A 246 38.58 -13.65 11.70
C ASP A 246 37.36 -13.49 10.80
N LYS A 247 37.30 -12.43 9.99
CA LYS A 247 36.23 -12.24 8.99
C LYS A 247 36.21 -13.35 7.94
N LYS A 248 37.39 -13.83 7.52
CA LYS A 248 37.50 -14.95 6.57
C LYS A 248 37.14 -16.26 7.26
N ASP A 249 37.51 -16.46 8.52
CA ASP A 249 37.19 -17.65 9.31
C ASP A 249 35.68 -17.74 9.58
N ALA A 250 35.03 -16.62 9.92
CA ALA A 250 33.58 -16.53 10.05
C ALA A 250 32.84 -16.81 8.73
N ALA A 251 33.34 -16.30 7.60
CA ALA A 251 32.76 -16.57 6.29
C ALA A 251 32.89 -18.05 5.87
N LEU A 252 34.02 -18.68 6.18
CA LEU A 252 34.23 -20.12 5.98
C LEU A 252 33.24 -20.91 6.85
N ALA A 253 33.13 -20.59 8.15
CA ALA A 253 32.23 -21.25 9.08
C ALA A 253 30.78 -21.19 8.59
N SER A 254 30.33 -20.02 8.12
CA SER A 254 28.99 -19.87 7.54
C SER A 254 28.79 -20.70 6.25
N GLN A 255 29.81 -20.86 5.43
CA GLN A 255 29.74 -21.71 4.23
C GLN A 255 29.70 -23.20 4.57
N LEU A 256 30.48 -23.66 5.53
CA LEU A 256 30.43 -25.04 6.01
C LEU A 256 29.08 -25.36 6.66
N ALA A 257 28.51 -24.46 7.45
CA ALA A 257 27.22 -24.65 8.11
C ALA A 257 26.05 -24.88 7.15
N ARG A 258 26.16 -24.44 5.89
CA ARG A 258 25.14 -24.66 4.84
C ARG A 258 25.28 -26.00 4.13
N LEU A 259 26.39 -26.72 4.33
CA LEU A 259 26.60 -28.04 3.78
C LEU A 259 25.98 -29.12 4.65
N SER A 260 25.67 -30.26 4.03
CA SER A 260 25.28 -31.47 4.76
C SER A 260 26.37 -31.89 5.75
N VAL A 261 25.98 -32.52 6.86
CA VAL A 261 26.91 -33.04 7.88
C VAL A 261 27.96 -33.97 7.26
N LYS A 262 27.58 -34.76 6.25
CA LYS A 262 28.49 -35.63 5.51
C LYS A 262 29.54 -34.83 4.72
N ASP A 263 29.12 -33.78 4.04
CA ASP A 263 30.00 -32.89 3.29
C ASP A 263 30.95 -32.13 4.23
N GLN A 264 30.46 -31.69 5.40
CA GLN A 264 31.30 -31.05 6.42
C GLN A 264 32.39 -32.00 6.92
N GLN A 265 32.03 -33.24 7.31
CA GLN A 265 32.98 -34.26 7.73
C GLN A 265 34.03 -34.58 6.65
N SER A 266 33.61 -34.60 5.38
CA SER A 266 34.53 -34.81 4.26
C SER A 266 35.58 -33.72 4.11
N LEU A 267 35.33 -32.49 4.57
CA LEU A 267 36.25 -31.36 4.44
C LEU A 267 37.14 -31.13 5.67
N MET A 268 36.86 -31.81 6.79
CA MET A 268 37.58 -31.62 8.06
C MET A 268 39.07 -31.96 8.00
N HIS A 269 39.49 -32.85 7.10
CA HIS A 269 40.89 -33.26 6.95
C HIS A 269 41.75 -32.21 6.23
N LEU A 270 41.13 -31.20 5.62
CA LEU A 270 41.79 -30.13 4.88
C LEU A 270 42.02 -28.92 5.78
N THR A 271 43.07 -28.15 5.50
CA THR A 271 43.31 -26.86 6.18
C THR A 271 42.22 -25.83 5.83
N SER A 272 41.99 -24.83 6.69
CA SER A 272 40.97 -23.79 6.45
C SER A 272 41.14 -23.05 5.12
N SER A 273 42.38 -22.90 4.63
CA SER A 273 42.67 -22.33 3.30
C SER A 273 42.25 -23.26 2.16
N GLU A 274 42.52 -24.56 2.29
CA GLU A 274 42.15 -25.56 1.30
C GLU A 274 40.64 -25.73 1.23
N GLN A 275 39.97 -25.80 2.39
CA GLN A 275 38.51 -25.84 2.50
C GLN A 275 37.86 -24.67 1.74
N ARG A 276 38.37 -23.43 1.93
CA ARG A 276 37.88 -22.26 1.17
C ARG A 276 38.09 -22.41 -0.33
N SER A 277 39.27 -22.85 -0.74
CA SER A 277 39.60 -22.98 -2.17
C SER A 277 38.67 -23.98 -2.86
N PHE A 278 38.39 -25.11 -2.21
CA PHE A 278 37.49 -26.15 -2.71
C PHE A 278 36.05 -25.64 -2.82
N LEU A 279 35.54 -24.95 -1.78
CA LEU A 279 34.20 -24.38 -1.80
C LEU A 279 34.02 -23.30 -2.88
N LEU A 280 35.04 -22.47 -3.10
CA LEU A 280 35.03 -21.47 -4.16
C LEU A 280 35.03 -22.12 -5.55
N GLN A 281 35.83 -23.18 -5.75
CA GLN A 281 35.86 -23.92 -7.01
C GLN A 281 34.52 -24.58 -7.30
N ARG A 282 33.95 -25.31 -6.32
CA ARG A 282 32.62 -25.94 -6.44
C ARG A 282 31.54 -24.92 -6.77
N LYS A 283 31.57 -23.74 -6.13
CA LYS A 283 30.63 -22.65 -6.43
C LYS A 283 30.78 -22.17 -7.88
N LYS A 284 32.01 -21.95 -8.35
CA LYS A 284 32.29 -21.51 -9.72
C LYS A 284 31.79 -22.52 -10.75
N GLU A 285 31.96 -23.81 -10.49
CA GLU A 285 31.45 -24.90 -11.33
C GLU A 285 29.92 -24.91 -11.38
N MET A 286 29.25 -24.85 -10.22
CA MET A 286 27.79 -24.76 -10.14
C MET A 286 27.24 -23.54 -10.88
N ASP A 287 27.90 -22.39 -10.74
CA ASP A 287 27.51 -21.16 -11.44
C ASP A 287 27.77 -21.25 -12.95
N ALA A 288 28.76 -22.02 -13.40
CA ALA A 288 29.00 -22.31 -14.81
C ALA A 288 27.90 -23.21 -15.38
N VAL A 289 27.51 -24.27 -14.66
CA VAL A 289 26.41 -25.17 -15.03
C VAL A 289 25.10 -24.40 -15.15
N ARG A 290 24.74 -23.58 -14.14
CA ARG A 290 23.52 -22.74 -14.18
C ARG A 290 23.49 -21.78 -15.37
N ARG A 291 24.64 -21.21 -15.74
CA ARG A 291 24.76 -20.34 -16.92
C ARG A 291 24.56 -21.11 -18.22
N ALA A 292 25.15 -22.30 -18.32
CA ALA A 292 24.96 -23.17 -19.48
C ALA A 292 23.51 -23.63 -19.63
N GLU A 293 22.87 -24.04 -18.53
CA GLU A 293 21.47 -24.46 -18.47
C GLU A 293 20.54 -23.31 -18.92
N ARG A 294 20.71 -22.11 -18.38
CA ARG A 294 19.95 -20.93 -18.80
C ARG A 294 20.11 -20.66 -20.30
N LYS A 295 21.33 -20.77 -20.84
CA LYS A 295 21.59 -20.57 -22.26
C LYS A 295 20.89 -21.64 -23.12
N MET A 296 20.88 -22.89 -22.69
CA MET A 296 20.17 -23.98 -23.37
C MET A 296 18.67 -23.78 -23.32
N ARG A 297 18.11 -23.44 -22.16
CA ARG A 297 16.68 -23.16 -21.98
C ARG A 297 16.20 -22.02 -22.89
N LEU A 298 16.94 -20.92 -22.96
CA LEU A 298 16.59 -19.81 -23.85
C LEU A 298 16.63 -20.22 -25.33
N LYS A 299 17.54 -21.12 -25.72
CA LYS A 299 17.57 -21.66 -27.09
C LYS A 299 16.34 -22.53 -27.36
N THR A 300 15.98 -23.42 -26.45
CA THR A 300 14.80 -24.29 -26.62
C THR A 300 13.51 -23.48 -26.65
N GLU A 301 13.38 -22.45 -25.80
CA GLU A 301 12.23 -21.55 -25.80
C GLU A 301 12.10 -20.78 -27.11
N ARG A 302 13.21 -20.24 -27.66
CA ARG A 302 13.20 -19.57 -28.97
C ARG A 302 12.76 -20.50 -30.10
N LEU A 303 13.25 -21.74 -30.10
CA LEU A 303 12.86 -22.73 -31.09
C LEU A 303 11.41 -23.17 -30.90
N SER A 304 10.96 -23.36 -29.66
CA SER A 304 9.59 -23.69 -29.29
C SER A 304 8.61 -22.62 -29.77
N ASN A 305 8.91 -21.34 -29.51
CA ASN A 305 8.11 -20.23 -30.00
C ASN A 305 8.00 -20.25 -31.54
N LYS A 306 9.06 -20.63 -32.25
CA LYS A 306 9.00 -20.76 -33.71
C LYS A 306 8.16 -21.94 -34.18
N THR A 307 8.26 -23.10 -33.52
CA THR A 307 7.50 -24.31 -33.89
C THR A 307 6.02 -24.22 -33.53
N MET A 308 5.67 -23.55 -32.43
CA MET A 308 4.29 -23.39 -31.97
C MET A 308 3.51 -22.33 -32.78
N MET A 309 4.21 -21.44 -33.47
CA MET A 309 3.60 -20.34 -34.24
C MET A 309 3.41 -20.68 -35.74
N THR A 310 3.42 -21.97 -36.11
CA THR A 310 3.25 -22.43 -37.51
C THR A 310 1.88 -22.10 -38.10
N HIS A 311 0.85 -22.05 -37.26
CA HIS A 311 -0.52 -21.69 -37.66
C HIS A 311 -0.94 -20.30 -37.18
N PHE A 312 0.00 -19.53 -36.64
CA PHE A 312 -0.28 -18.19 -36.13
C PHE A 312 -0.58 -17.23 -37.28
N LYS A 313 -1.75 -16.61 -37.24
CA LYS A 313 -2.15 -15.53 -38.15
C LYS A 313 -2.10 -14.23 -37.36
N ASN A 314 -1.44 -13.22 -37.90
CA ASN A 314 -1.46 -11.88 -37.31
C ASN A 314 -2.87 -11.29 -37.41
N ASP A 315 -3.38 -10.75 -36.30
CA ASP A 315 -4.72 -10.17 -36.22
C ASP A 315 -4.85 -8.81 -36.94
N VAL A 316 -3.72 -8.16 -37.25
CA VAL A 316 -3.69 -6.89 -37.98
C VAL A 316 -3.22 -7.14 -39.42
N PRO A 317 -4.04 -6.84 -40.45
CA PRO A 317 -3.61 -6.91 -41.83
C PRO A 317 -2.41 -5.98 -42.05
N GLY A 318 -1.28 -6.55 -42.45
CA GLY A 318 -0.10 -5.79 -42.82
C GLY A 318 -0.40 -4.82 -43.97
N ARG A 319 0.25 -3.65 -43.97
CA ARG A 319 0.08 -2.61 -45.00
C ARG A 319 0.34 -3.21 -46.38
N SER A 320 -0.61 -3.10 -47.31
CA SER A 320 -0.40 -3.54 -48.70
C SER A 320 0.60 -2.57 -49.35
N ASN A 321 1.84 -3.00 -49.47
CA ASN A 321 2.82 -2.26 -50.26
C ASN A 321 2.50 -2.52 -51.73
N GLY A 322 1.94 -1.51 -52.40
CA GLY A 322 1.94 -1.37 -53.86
C GLY A 322 3.28 -0.84 -54.36
#